data_AF-A0A7C3FFC5-F1
#
_entry.id   AF-A0A7C3FFC5-F1
#
_cell.length_a   1.000
_cell.length_b   1.000
_cell.length_c   1.000
_cell.angle_alpha   90.00
_cell.angle_beta   90.00
_cell.angle_gamma   90.00
#
_symmetry.space_group_name_H-M   'P 1'
#
loop_
_entity.id
_entity.type
_entity.pdbx_description
1 polymer ?
#
loop_
_entity_poly.entity_id
_entity_poly.type
_entity_poly.pdbx_seq_one_letter_code
_entity_poly.pdbx_strand_id
1 'polypeptide(L)' 'RYTPPITLEVDLNDRQVAWYISWMPEVQYNGDRTVSYTGDDFPSVYQALMAMFWIAMSRLNP' A
#
# COMPACT_ATOMS: atom_id res chain seq x y z
N ARG A 1 -0.34 -0.65 -22.56
CA ARG A 1 -1.65 -0.92 -21.92
C ARG A 1 -1.39 -2.01 -20.91
N TYR A 2 -1.75 -1.80 -19.65
CA TYR A 2 -1.65 -2.84 -18.62
C TYR A 2 -2.86 -3.78 -18.75
N THR A 3 -2.66 -5.06 -18.48
CA THR A 3 -3.74 -6.06 -18.45
C THR A 3 -4.14 -6.24 -16.99
N PRO A 4 -5.38 -5.86 -16.61
CA PRO A 4 -5.89 -6.12 -15.26
C PRO A 4 -5.91 -7.61 -14.92
N PRO A 5 -5.82 -7.97 -13.62
CA PRO A 5 -5.65 -7.06 -12.49
C PRO A 5 -4.21 -6.55 -12.36
N ILE A 6 -4.05 -5.38 -11.74
CA ILE A 6 -2.76 -4.74 -11.49
C ILE A 6 -2.46 -4.86 -10.00
N THR A 7 -1.35 -5.51 -9.66
CA THR A 7 -0.87 -5.62 -8.28
C THR A 7 0.21 -4.57 -8.02
N LEU A 8 -0.03 -3.73 -7.01
CA LEU A 8 0.95 -2.85 -6.41
C LEU A 8 1.57 -3.55 -5.21
N GLU A 9 2.89 -3.69 -5.22
CA GLU A 9 3.67 -4.12 -4.06
C GLU A 9 4.54 -2.96 -3.59
N VAL A 10 4.55 -2.73 -2.28
CA VAL A 10 5.33 -1.66 -1.66
C VAL A 10 6.18 -2.26 -0.55
N ASP A 11 7.49 -2.22 -0.73
CA ASP A 11 8.46 -2.51 0.33
C ASP A 11 8.75 -1.22 1.11
N LEU A 12 8.53 -1.27 2.42
CA LEU A 12 8.65 -0.11 3.32
C LEU A 12 9.92 -0.20 4.15
N ASN A 13 10.44 0.94 4.57
CA ASN A 13 11.65 0.98 5.40
C ASN A 13 11.40 0.52 6.85
N ASP A 14 10.16 0.57 7.32
CA ASP A 14 9.76 0.25 8.69
C ASP A 14 8.56 -0.70 8.72
N ARG A 15 8.71 -1.80 9.46
CA ARG A 15 7.67 -2.81 9.71
C ARG A 15 6.45 -2.23 10.42
N GLN A 16 6.64 -1.26 11.31
CA GLN A 16 5.54 -0.61 12.00
C GLN A 16 4.68 0.20 11.03
N VAL A 17 5.31 0.85 10.03
CA VAL A 17 4.60 1.58 8.97
C VAL A 17 3.83 0.61 8.08
N ALA A 18 4.44 -0.53 7.70
CA ALA A 18 3.76 -1.59 6.97
C ALA A 18 2.52 -2.12 7.72
N TRP A 19 2.65 -2.32 9.03
CA TRP A 19 1.54 -2.73 9.88
C TRP A 19 0.41 -1.68 9.92
N TYR A 20 0.72 -0.39 10.02
CA TYR A 20 -0.34 0.65 9.95
C TYR A 20 -1.03 0.69 8.61
N ILE A 21 -0.27 0.57 7.52
CA ILE A 21 -0.83 0.54 6.17
C ILE A 21 -1.74 -0.69 5.97
N SER A 22 -1.42 -1.82 6.61
CA SER A 22 -2.23 -3.04 6.55
C SER A 22 -3.66 -2.88 7.11
N TRP A 23 -3.97 -1.78 7.80
CA TRP A 23 -5.33 -1.46 8.24
C TRP A 23 -6.21 -0.91 7.12
N MET A 24 -5.62 -0.56 5.97
CA MET A 24 -6.40 -0.21 4.79
C MET A 24 -7.17 -1.44 4.28
N PRO A 25 -8.45 -1.29 3.88
CA PRO A 25 -9.18 -2.37 3.23
C PRO A 25 -8.43 -2.92 2.02
N GLU A 26 -8.53 -4.23 1.79
CA GLU A 26 -7.97 -4.94 0.62
C GLU A 26 -6.44 -4.93 0.50
N VAL A 27 -5.74 -4.27 1.44
CA VAL A 27 -4.28 -4.35 1.53
C VAL A 27 -3.89 -5.65 2.23
N GLN A 28 -3.07 -6.45 1.56
CA GLN A 28 -2.46 -7.62 2.15
C GLN A 28 -1.10 -7.25 2.75
N TYR A 29 -0.74 -7.92 3.83
CA TYR A 29 0.50 -7.69 4.58
C TYR A 29 1.20 -9.02 4.81
N ASN A 30 2.47 -9.11 4.41
CA ASN A 30 3.24 -10.36 4.49
C ASN A 30 3.81 -10.65 5.89
N GLY A 31 3.53 -9.79 6.88
CA GLY A 31 4.05 -9.92 8.24
C GLY A 31 5.41 -9.28 8.48
N ASP A 32 6.05 -8.71 7.45
CA ASP A 32 7.34 -8.02 7.51
C ASP A 32 7.25 -6.55 7.10
N ARG A 33 7.81 -6.15 5.94
CA ARG A 33 7.85 -4.76 5.48
C ARG A 33 7.10 -4.53 4.18
N THR A 34 6.47 -5.57 3.65
CA THR A 34 5.81 -5.49 2.35
C THR A 34 4.31 -5.54 2.50
N VAL A 35 3.65 -4.60 1.82
CA VAL A 35 2.21 -4.57 1.64
C VAL A 35 1.87 -4.66 0.16
N SER A 36 0.71 -5.24 -0.16
CA SER A 36 0.25 -5.35 -1.54
C SER A 36 -1.22 -5.02 -1.69
N TYR A 37 -1.58 -4.37 -2.78
CA TYR A 37 -2.95 -4.06 -3.18
C TYR A 37 -3.16 -4.50 -4.63
N THR A 38 -4.29 -5.13 -4.93
CA THR A 38 -4.63 -5.57 -6.29
C THR A 38 -5.91 -4.89 -6.72
N GLY A 39 -5.87 -4.16 -7.84
CA GLY A 39 -7.02 -3.44 -8.39
C GLY A 39 -7.23 -3.70 -9.89
N ASP A 40 -8.42 -3.39 -10.38
CA ASP A 40 -8.82 -3.67 -11.78
C ASP A 40 -8.39 -2.58 -12.76
N ASP A 41 -7.96 -1.42 -12.27
CA ASP A 41 -7.50 -0.32 -13.11
C ASP A 41 -6.37 0.50 -12.46
N PHE A 42 -5.67 1.26 -13.31
CA PHE A 42 -4.56 2.09 -12.87
C PHE A 42 -4.98 3.22 -11.92
N PRO A 43 -6.10 3.94 -12.13
CA PRO A 43 -6.59 4.92 -11.16
C PRO A 43 -6.76 4.38 -9.74
N SER A 44 -7.36 3.20 -9.59
CA SER A 44 -7.60 2.56 -8.29
C SER A 44 -6.28 2.20 -7.60
N VAL A 45 -5.35 1.60 -8.35
CA VAL A 45 -4.01 1.28 -7.83
C VAL A 45 -3.24 2.54 -7.44
N TYR A 46 -3.34 3.61 -8.23
CA TYR A 46 -2.70 4.89 -7.91
C TYR A 46 -3.29 5.51 -6.64
N GLN A 47 -4.60 5.45 -6.46
CA GLN A 47 -5.25 5.93 -5.23
C GLN A 47 -4.80 5.13 -4.00
N ALA A 48 -4.69 3.80 -4.12
CA ALA A 48 -4.15 2.96 -3.06
C ALA A 48 -2.72 3.39 -2.69
N LEU A 49 -1.85 3.59 -3.68
CA LEU A 49 -0.49 4.09 -3.45
C LEU A 49 -0.47 5.43 -2.70
N MET A 50 -1.31 6.39 -3.11
CA MET A 50 -1.39 7.70 -2.46
C MET A 50 -1.89 7.61 -1.02
N ALA A 51 -2.87 6.74 -0.74
CA ALA A 51 -3.36 6.50 0.61
C ALA A 51 -2.28 5.86 1.50
N MET A 52 -1.56 4.85 0.99
CA MET A 52 -0.41 4.25 1.70
C MET A 52 0.66 5.29 2.03
N PHE A 53 0.98 6.16 1.06
CA PHE A 53 1.94 7.24 1.25
C PHE A 53 1.48 8.25 2.32
N TRP A 54 0.19 8.62 2.31
CA TRP A 54 -0.38 9.54 3.30
C TRP A 54 -0.30 8.98 4.73
N ILE A 55 -0.59 7.68 4.91
CA ILE A 55 -0.45 7.01 6.21
C ILE A 55 1.02 7.01 6.66
N ALA A 56 1.95 6.69 5.76
CA ALA A 56 3.37 6.68 6.07
C ALA A 56 3.86 8.08 6.51
N MET A 57 3.50 9.13 5.78
CA MET A 57 3.90 10.51 6.08
C MET A 57 3.27 11.04 7.37
N SER A 58 2.01 10.70 7.65
CA SER A 58 1.31 11.13 8.88
C SER A 58 1.92 10.53 10.15
N ARG A 59 2.74 9.49 10.03
CA ARG A 59 3.46 8.89 11.17
C ARG A 59 4.91 9.34 11.30
N LEU A 60 5.51 9.83 10.21
CA LEU A 60 6.85 10.43 10.23
C LEU A 60 6.85 11.85 10.83
N ASN A 61 5.68 12.48 10.97
CA ASN A 61 5.48 13.77 11.62
C ASN A 61 4.57 13.60 12.85
N PRO A 62 5.11 13.23 14.02
CA PRO A 62 4.34 13.19 15.27
C PRO A 62 3.91 14.58 15.76
#